data_AF-A0A7J8LRY0-F1
#
_entry.id   AF-A0A7J8LRY0-F1
#
_cell.length_a   1.000
_cell.length_b   1.000
_cell.length_c   1.000
_cell.angle_alpha   90.00
_cell.angle_beta   90.00
_cell.angle_gamma   90.00
#
_symmetry.space_group_name_H-M   'P 1'
#
loop_
_entity.id
_entity.type
_entity.pdbx_description
1 polymer ?
#
loop_
_entity_poly.entity_id
_entity_poly.type
_entity_poly.pdbx_seq_one_letter_code
_entity_poly.pdbx_strand_id
1 'polypeptide(L)'
;MDSTSATKLQLHKKKTWFLLLTFSLLLSTLLITISITSTSSTTPSLLNYAHNRKPKPPLPQFVESKLHVASISPNPVPKLAYLISGSAGDGVSLLRTLKALYHPRNQYAVHLDLEASAEERLEVAELVENEPVFKRVGNVRMVTRANLVTYRGPTMVTNTLHAAAILFKEGGDWDWFINLSASDYPLVTQD
;
A
#
# COMPACT_ATOMS: atom_id res chain seq x y z
N MET A 1 61.64 -27.81 7.97
CA MET A 1 60.57 -27.01 8.60
C MET A 1 59.36 -27.93 8.73
N ASP A 2 59.17 -28.44 9.94
CA ASP A 2 58.45 -29.68 10.20
C ASP A 2 56.93 -29.55 10.02
N SER A 3 56.35 -30.50 9.30
CA SER A 3 54.91 -30.63 9.05
C SER A 3 54.09 -30.68 10.35
N THR A 4 54.68 -31.14 11.45
CA THR A 4 54.10 -31.16 12.80
C THR A 4 53.87 -29.77 13.39
N SER A 5 54.67 -28.76 13.02
CA SER A 5 54.49 -27.38 13.49
C SER A 5 53.30 -26.69 12.83
N ALA A 6 53.13 -26.89 11.52
CA ALA A 6 52.01 -26.35 10.75
C ALA A 6 50.65 -26.92 11.23
N THR A 7 50.62 -28.22 11.55
CA THR A 7 49.40 -28.89 12.06
C THR A 7 49.03 -28.38 13.45
N LYS A 8 50.00 -28.11 14.33
CA LYS A 8 49.75 -27.52 15.66
C LYS A 8 49.20 -26.10 15.58
N LEU A 9 49.73 -25.28 14.66
CA LEU A 9 49.26 -23.91 14.45
C LEU A 9 47.83 -23.87 13.91
N GLN A 10 47.50 -24.74 12.95
CA GLN A 10 46.15 -24.89 12.41
C GLN A 10 45.15 -25.39 13.47
N LEU A 11 45.58 -26.31 14.33
CA LEU A 11 44.76 -26.80 15.45
C LEU A 11 44.49 -25.69 16.48
N HIS A 12 45.48 -24.86 16.80
CA HIS A 12 45.31 -23.72 17.70
C HIS A 12 44.38 -22.65 17.10
N LYS A 13 44.47 -22.37 15.80
CA LYS A 13 43.56 -21.46 15.10
C LYS A 13 42.13 -22.02 15.14
N LYS A 14 41.91 -23.29 14.81
CA LYS A 14 40.57 -23.90 14.91
C LYS A 14 39.99 -23.85 16.34
N LYS A 15 40.80 -24.07 17.37
CA LYS A 15 40.38 -23.97 18.78
C LYS A 15 39.99 -22.54 19.20
N THR A 16 40.73 -21.53 18.74
CA THR A 16 40.42 -20.12 19.06
C THR A 16 39.16 -19.63 18.36
N TRP A 17 38.94 -20.01 17.09
CA TRP A 17 37.70 -19.71 16.38
C TRP A 17 36.49 -20.45 16.98
N PHE A 18 36.68 -21.69 17.41
CA PHE A 18 35.64 -22.44 18.11
C PHE A 18 35.28 -21.79 19.45
N LEU A 19 36.26 -21.35 20.24
CA LEU A 19 36.03 -20.63 21.50
C LEU A 19 35.30 -19.29 21.30
N LEU A 20 35.62 -18.55 20.24
CA LEU A 20 34.91 -17.31 19.90
C LEU A 20 33.46 -17.57 19.49
N LEU A 21 33.22 -18.64 18.71
CA LEU A 21 31.88 -19.06 18.31
C LEU A 21 31.04 -19.49 19.51
N THR A 22 31.60 -20.31 20.40
CA THR A 22 30.88 -20.77 21.60
C THR A 22 30.58 -19.62 22.56
N PHE A 23 31.51 -18.67 22.73
CA PHE A 23 31.30 -17.48 23.54
C PHE A 23 30.21 -16.57 22.95
N SER A 24 30.23 -16.34 21.63
CA SER A 24 29.19 -15.57 20.94
C SER A 24 27.82 -16.22 21.08
N LEU A 25 27.74 -17.55 20.99
CA LEU A 25 26.50 -18.29 21.13
C LEU A 25 25.96 -18.20 22.57
N LEU A 26 26.84 -18.39 23.57
CA LEU A 26 26.49 -18.26 24.98
C LEU A 26 25.99 -16.83 25.31
N LEU A 27 26.69 -15.80 24.83
CA LEU A 27 26.31 -14.41 25.05
C LEU A 27 24.96 -14.08 24.39
N SER A 28 24.73 -14.57 23.17
CA SER A 28 23.43 -14.41 22.49
C SER A 28 22.31 -15.09 23.26
N THR A 29 22.52 -16.33 23.73
CA THR A 29 21.50 -17.04 24.51
C THR A 29 21.20 -16.34 25.84
N LEU A 30 22.22 -15.78 26.50
CA LEU A 30 22.06 -15.02 27.74
C LEU A 30 21.27 -13.71 27.51
N LEU A 31 21.54 -12.99 26.42
CA LEU A 31 20.81 -11.77 26.10
C LEU A 31 19.33 -12.05 25.76
N ILE A 32 19.05 -13.16 25.08
CA ILE A 32 17.67 -13.61 24.79
C ILE A 32 16.94 -13.98 26.08
N THR A 33 17.57 -14.74 26.98
CA THR A 33 16.94 -15.12 28.25
C THR A 33 16.69 -13.92 29.15
N ILE A 34 17.64 -12.98 29.24
CA ILE A 34 17.45 -11.71 29.97
C ILE A 34 16.31 -10.89 29.36
N SER A 35 16.20 -10.84 28.03
CA SER A 35 15.11 -10.10 27.36
C SER A 35 13.74 -10.71 27.68
N ILE A 36 13.63 -12.04 27.72
CA ILE A 36 12.39 -12.76 28.06
C ILE A 36 12.05 -12.60 29.55
N THR A 37 13.03 -12.69 30.45
CA THR A 37 12.79 -12.57 31.91
C THR A 37 12.55 -11.13 32.35
N SER A 38 13.18 -10.14 31.71
CA SER A 38 12.97 -8.71 31.99
C SER A 38 11.62 -8.20 31.48
N THR A 39 10.99 -8.90 30.54
CA THR A 39 9.61 -8.64 30.10
C THR A 39 8.56 -9.45 30.85
N SER A 40 8.98 -10.32 31.78
CA SER A 40 8.08 -11.17 32.57
C SER A 40 7.69 -10.52 33.91
N SER A 41 7.20 -9.28 33.86
CA SER A 41 6.36 -8.72 34.92
C SER A 41 4.97 -8.41 34.39
N THR A 42 4.31 -9.41 33.81
CA THR A 42 2.86 -9.37 33.57
C THR A 42 2.26 -10.78 33.61
N THR A 43 1.85 -11.17 34.83
CA THR A 43 0.64 -11.96 35.15
C THR A 43 0.39 -13.29 34.41
N PRO A 44 0.54 -14.46 35.07
CA PRO A 44 0.00 -15.74 34.59
C PRO A 44 -1.52 -15.89 34.83
N SER A 45 -2.18 -14.89 35.43
CA SER A 45 -3.62 -14.93 35.76
C SER A 45 -4.56 -14.70 34.56
N LEU A 46 -4.06 -14.24 33.41
CA LEU A 46 -4.91 -13.97 32.23
C LEU A 46 -5.15 -15.20 31.35
N LEU A 47 -4.23 -16.18 31.32
CA LEU A 47 -4.40 -17.39 30.50
C LEU A 47 -5.38 -18.40 31.12
N ASN A 48 -5.41 -18.52 32.45
CA ASN A 48 -6.39 -19.39 33.12
C ASN A 48 -7.81 -18.81 33.15
N TYR A 49 -7.96 -17.48 32.96
CA TYR A 49 -9.27 -16.85 32.83
C TYR A 49 -9.90 -17.07 31.46
N ALA A 50 -9.08 -17.22 30.42
CA ALA A 50 -9.54 -17.43 29.04
C ALA A 50 -10.08 -18.85 28.78
N HIS A 51 -9.63 -19.86 29.54
CA HIS A 51 -10.00 -21.26 29.28
C HIS A 51 -11.40 -21.64 29.80
N ASN A 52 -11.92 -20.92 30.80
CA ASN A 52 -13.24 -21.22 31.42
C ASN A 52 -14.41 -20.39 30.87
N ARG A 53 -14.17 -19.51 29.91
CA ARG A 53 -15.25 -18.83 29.18
C ARG A 53 -15.36 -19.48 27.81
N LYS A 54 -16.41 -20.26 27.57
CA LYS A 54 -16.90 -20.46 26.19
C LYS A 54 -17.30 -19.06 25.70
N PRO A 55 -16.53 -18.38 24.84
CA PRO A 55 -17.02 -17.14 24.28
C PRO A 55 -18.23 -17.54 23.44
N LYS A 56 -19.38 -16.89 23.67
CA LYS A 56 -20.41 -16.89 22.62
C LYS A 56 -19.69 -16.46 21.35
N PRO A 57 -19.75 -17.24 20.24
CA PRO A 57 -19.12 -16.81 19.00
C PRO A 57 -19.64 -15.40 18.72
N PRO A 58 -18.76 -14.40 18.59
CA PRO A 58 -19.22 -13.05 18.30
C PRO A 58 -20.00 -13.14 17.00
N LEU A 59 -21.26 -12.69 17.04
CA LEU A 59 -22.04 -12.52 15.82
C LEU A 59 -21.18 -11.69 14.87
N PRO A 60 -21.03 -12.10 13.60
CA PRO A 60 -20.25 -11.34 12.63
C PRO A 60 -20.74 -9.89 12.65
N GLN A 61 -19.85 -8.97 13.04
CA GLN A 61 -20.16 -7.55 13.13
C GLN A 61 -20.11 -6.99 11.71
N PHE A 62 -21.21 -7.16 11.01
CA PHE A 62 -21.47 -6.59 9.70
C PHE A 62 -21.58 -5.05 9.83
N VAL A 63 -20.67 -4.34 9.17
CA VAL A 63 -20.61 -2.86 9.13
C VAL A 63 -21.84 -2.26 8.47
N GLU A 64 -22.56 -3.04 7.67
CA GLU A 64 -23.81 -2.74 7.01
C GLU A 64 -24.85 -2.15 7.98
N SER A 65 -24.90 -2.66 9.22
CA SER A 65 -25.79 -2.15 10.27
C SER A 65 -25.46 -0.73 10.74
N LYS A 66 -24.23 -0.25 10.48
CA LYS A 66 -23.75 1.10 10.79
C LYS A 66 -23.77 2.01 9.56
N LEU A 67 -24.05 1.48 8.37
CA LEU A 67 -24.13 2.27 7.15
C LEU A 67 -25.51 2.92 7.09
N HIS A 68 -25.55 4.24 7.17
CA HIS A 68 -26.73 5.01 6.81
C HIS A 68 -26.71 5.28 5.31
N VAL A 69 -27.81 4.95 4.63
CA VAL A 69 -27.97 5.29 3.22
C VAL A 69 -27.96 6.81 3.09
N ALA A 70 -27.02 7.35 2.32
CA ALA A 70 -26.94 8.77 2.05
C ALA A 70 -28.23 9.24 1.34
N SER A 71 -28.67 10.45 1.65
CA SER A 71 -29.82 11.04 0.96
C SER A 71 -29.52 11.17 -0.54
N ILE A 72 -30.41 10.65 -1.38
CA ILE A 72 -30.27 10.74 -2.83
C ILE A 72 -30.28 12.22 -3.24
N SER A 73 -29.27 12.64 -4.01
CA SER A 73 -29.20 13.99 -4.55
C SER A 73 -30.43 14.27 -5.43
N PRO A 74 -31.08 15.45 -5.31
CA PRO A 74 -32.19 15.83 -6.17
C PRO A 74 -31.76 16.14 -7.61
N ASN A 75 -30.45 16.26 -7.86
CA ASN A 75 -29.94 16.46 -9.22
C ASN A 75 -29.87 15.11 -9.94
N PRO A 76 -30.57 14.94 -11.09
CA PRO A 76 -30.59 13.66 -11.80
C PRO A 76 -29.24 13.32 -12.46
N VAL A 77 -28.32 14.27 -12.61
CA VAL A 77 -27.03 14.04 -13.27
C VAL A 77 -25.97 13.63 -12.25
N PRO A 78 -25.47 12.38 -12.31
CA PRO A 78 -24.48 11.87 -11.36
C PRO A 78 -23.13 12.58 -11.52
N LYS A 79 -22.38 12.66 -10.43
CA LYS A 79 -20.96 13.02 -10.43
C LYS A 79 -20.13 11.74 -10.36
N LEU A 80 -19.18 11.60 -11.28
CA LEU A 80 -18.35 10.41 -11.39
C LEU A 80 -16.98 10.65 -10.76
N ALA A 81 -16.46 9.63 -10.09
CA ALA A 81 -15.10 9.55 -9.58
C ALA A 81 -14.33 8.50 -10.37
N TYR A 82 -13.29 8.93 -11.07
CA TYR A 82 -12.45 8.05 -11.88
C TYR A 82 -11.12 7.78 -11.20
N LEU A 83 -10.71 6.51 -11.17
CA LEU A 83 -9.30 6.15 -11.08
C LEU A 83 -8.80 5.83 -12.48
N ILE A 84 -7.73 6.47 -12.93
CA ILE A 84 -7.03 6.14 -14.18
C ILE A 84 -5.60 5.71 -13.80
N SER A 85 -5.31 4.42 -13.96
CA SER A 85 -4.03 3.81 -13.57
C SER A 85 -3.20 3.39 -14.78
N GLY A 86 -1.88 3.51 -14.70
CA GLY A 86 -0.95 3.00 -15.71
C GLY A 86 0.32 2.42 -15.08
N SER A 87 1.14 1.79 -15.90
CA SER A 87 2.47 1.25 -15.56
C SER A 87 3.56 1.91 -16.43
N ALA A 88 4.77 1.35 -16.46
CA ALA A 88 5.90 1.84 -17.24
C ALA A 88 5.55 2.11 -18.71
N GLY A 89 5.81 3.33 -19.20
CA GLY A 89 5.57 3.74 -20.58
C GLY A 89 4.12 4.14 -20.88
N ASP A 90 3.21 4.07 -19.91
CA ASP A 90 1.80 4.42 -20.10
C ASP A 90 1.52 5.93 -19.96
N GLY A 91 2.48 6.75 -19.54
CA GLY A 91 2.23 8.16 -19.18
C GLY A 91 1.45 8.96 -20.23
N VAL A 92 1.81 8.82 -21.51
CA VAL A 92 1.10 9.48 -22.63
C VAL A 92 -0.32 8.95 -22.81
N SER A 93 -0.50 7.63 -22.80
CA SER A 93 -1.81 6.98 -22.95
C SER A 93 -2.74 7.32 -21.79
N LEU A 94 -2.21 7.34 -20.57
CA LEU A 94 -2.91 7.73 -19.36
C LEU A 94 -3.40 9.18 -19.43
N LEU A 95 -2.55 10.13 -19.84
CA LEU A 95 -2.93 11.53 -20.00
C LEU A 95 -3.96 11.73 -21.13
N ARG A 96 -3.83 10.97 -22.22
CA ARG A 96 -4.78 10.96 -23.33
C ARG A 96 -6.17 10.48 -22.86
N THR A 97 -6.23 9.40 -22.10
CA THR A 97 -7.48 8.86 -21.53
C THR A 97 -8.11 9.83 -20.52
N LEU A 98 -7.31 10.44 -19.65
CA LEU A 98 -7.76 11.49 -18.73
C LEU A 98 -8.43 12.64 -19.47
N LYS A 99 -7.77 13.17 -20.51
CA LYS A 99 -8.31 14.29 -21.31
C LYS A 99 -9.60 13.92 -22.02
N ALA A 100 -9.69 12.71 -22.57
CA ALA A 100 -10.90 12.23 -23.24
C ALA A 100 -12.10 12.09 -22.29
N LEU A 101 -11.85 11.77 -21.02
CA LEU A 101 -12.88 11.59 -20.00
C LEU A 101 -13.20 12.88 -19.22
N TYR A 102 -12.42 13.95 -19.41
CA TYR A 102 -12.46 15.10 -18.53
C TYR A 102 -13.78 15.86 -18.60
N HIS A 103 -14.37 16.11 -17.43
CA HIS A 103 -15.55 16.92 -17.23
C HIS A 103 -15.45 17.65 -15.88
N PRO A 104 -15.76 18.96 -15.79
CA PRO A 104 -15.54 19.76 -14.57
C PRO A 104 -16.38 19.33 -13.36
N ARG A 105 -17.44 18.52 -13.56
CA ARG A 105 -18.29 17.98 -12.46
C ARG A 105 -17.72 16.72 -11.81
N ASN A 106 -16.80 16.04 -12.49
CA ASN A 106 -16.29 14.74 -12.08
C ASN A 106 -14.99 14.90 -11.28
N GLN A 107 -14.57 13.84 -10.60
CA GLN A 107 -13.34 13.77 -9.81
C GLN A 107 -12.40 12.72 -10.42
N TYR A 108 -11.10 13.00 -10.41
CA TYR A 108 -10.09 12.15 -11.04
C TYR A 108 -8.92 11.90 -10.10
N ALA A 109 -8.61 10.63 -9.87
CA ALA A 109 -7.36 10.16 -9.30
C ALA A 109 -6.52 9.53 -10.42
N VAL A 110 -5.32 10.04 -10.60
CA VAL A 110 -4.37 9.58 -11.61
C VAL A 110 -3.24 8.85 -10.91
N HIS A 111 -2.92 7.64 -11.35
CA HIS A 111 -1.89 6.82 -10.72
C HIS A 111 -0.99 6.20 -11.79
N LEU A 112 0.31 6.33 -11.61
CA LEU A 112 1.32 5.61 -12.38
C LEU A 112 2.14 4.81 -11.37
N ASP A 113 2.23 3.50 -11.58
CA ASP A 113 2.78 2.57 -10.60
C ASP A 113 4.31 2.63 -10.48
N LEU A 114 4.89 1.80 -9.60
CA LEU A 114 6.34 1.78 -9.37
C LEU A 114 7.15 1.03 -10.44
N GLU A 115 6.53 0.42 -11.44
CA GLU A 115 7.27 -0.08 -12.61
C GLU A 115 7.70 1.09 -13.50
N ALA A 116 6.92 2.17 -13.55
CA ALA A 116 7.31 3.42 -14.20
C ALA A 116 8.47 4.12 -13.45
N SER A 117 9.37 4.74 -14.22
CA SER A 117 10.52 5.44 -13.65
C SER A 117 10.09 6.64 -12.79
N ALA A 118 10.98 7.10 -11.92
CA ALA A 118 10.69 8.31 -11.13
C ALA A 118 10.51 9.53 -12.04
N GLU A 119 11.28 9.61 -13.12
CA GLU A 119 11.24 10.67 -14.11
C GLU A 119 9.89 10.69 -14.85
N GLU A 120 9.40 9.55 -15.32
CA GLU A 120 8.10 9.45 -15.99
C GLU A 120 6.95 9.85 -15.05
N ARG A 121 6.99 9.38 -13.78
CA ARG A 121 5.99 9.76 -12.78
C ARG A 121 6.00 11.25 -12.48
N LEU A 122 7.18 11.87 -12.40
CA LEU A 122 7.32 13.31 -12.19
C LEU A 122 6.82 14.10 -13.40
N GLU A 123 7.14 13.66 -14.62
CA GLU A 123 6.64 14.29 -15.85
C GLU A 123 5.11 14.27 -15.92
N VAL A 124 4.48 13.12 -15.65
CA VAL A 124 3.00 13.02 -15.62
C VAL A 124 2.40 13.91 -14.54
N ALA A 125 3.01 13.96 -13.35
CA ALA A 125 2.55 14.83 -12.26
C ALA A 125 2.63 16.31 -12.65
N GLU A 126 3.73 16.74 -13.26
CA GLU A 126 3.95 18.11 -13.74
C GLU A 126 2.95 18.47 -14.85
N LEU A 127 2.71 17.56 -15.80
CA LEU A 127 1.73 17.77 -16.87
C LEU A 127 0.31 17.90 -16.34
N VAL A 128 -0.07 17.13 -15.31
CA VAL A 128 -1.37 17.27 -14.64
C VAL A 128 -1.48 18.59 -13.88
N GLU A 129 -0.44 18.98 -13.15
CA GLU A 129 -0.43 20.21 -12.34
C GLU A 129 -0.44 21.49 -13.20
N ASN A 130 0.24 21.45 -14.35
CA ASN A 130 0.37 22.59 -15.25
C ASN A 130 -0.75 22.68 -16.30
N GLU A 131 -1.64 21.69 -16.40
CA GLU A 131 -2.79 21.79 -17.30
C GLU A 131 -3.77 22.88 -16.78
N PRO A 132 -4.04 23.94 -17.58
CA PRO A 132 -4.77 25.11 -17.08
C PRO A 132 -6.19 24.83 -16.58
N VAL A 133 -6.91 23.89 -17.20
CA VAL A 133 -8.28 23.53 -16.84
C VAL A 133 -8.29 22.73 -15.53
N PHE A 134 -7.41 21.75 -15.39
CA PHE A 134 -7.25 20.91 -14.20
C PHE A 134 -6.84 21.77 -13.01
N LYS A 135 -5.89 22.68 -13.19
CA LYS A 135 -5.45 23.62 -12.16
C LYS A 135 -6.55 24.58 -11.73
N ARG A 136 -7.33 25.10 -12.68
CA ARG A 136 -8.43 26.03 -12.41
C ARG A 136 -9.60 25.37 -11.68
N VAL A 137 -9.95 24.14 -12.06
CA VAL A 137 -11.10 23.42 -11.48
C VAL A 137 -10.72 22.65 -10.21
N GLY A 138 -9.48 22.18 -10.12
CA GLY A 138 -8.95 21.48 -8.94
C GLY A 138 -9.52 20.07 -8.73
N ASN A 139 -9.99 19.41 -9.79
CA ASN A 139 -10.69 18.12 -9.72
C ASN A 139 -9.86 16.92 -10.19
N VAL A 140 -8.57 17.11 -10.50
CA VAL A 140 -7.63 16.05 -10.87
C VAL A 140 -6.52 15.96 -9.83
N ARG A 141 -6.23 14.76 -9.33
CA ARG A 141 -5.24 14.51 -8.27
C ARG A 141 -4.29 13.40 -8.69
N MET A 142 -2.99 13.68 -8.64
CA MET A 142 -1.97 12.66 -8.85
C MET A 142 -1.71 11.88 -7.56
N VAL A 143 -1.71 10.56 -7.62
CA VAL A 143 -1.32 9.69 -6.52
C VAL A 143 0.21 9.68 -6.43
N THR A 144 0.76 10.57 -5.61
CA THR A 144 2.22 10.77 -5.46
C THR A 144 2.92 9.58 -4.81
N ARG A 145 2.25 8.92 -3.85
CA ARG A 145 2.72 7.68 -3.25
C ARG A 145 2.34 6.50 -4.14
N ALA A 146 3.12 6.32 -5.20
CA ALA A 146 2.93 5.22 -6.15
C ALA A 146 3.03 3.86 -5.43
N ASN A 147 2.04 3.00 -5.69
CA ASN A 147 2.06 1.59 -5.31
C ASN A 147 2.73 0.78 -6.42
N LEU A 148 3.42 -0.31 -6.08
CA LEU A 148 3.77 -1.34 -7.06
C LEU A 148 2.53 -2.20 -7.31
N VAL A 149 2.01 -2.20 -8.53
CA VAL A 149 0.81 -2.96 -8.87
C VAL A 149 1.24 -4.21 -9.62
N THR A 150 0.89 -5.38 -9.09
CA THR A 150 1.19 -6.65 -9.75
C THR A 150 -0.10 -7.23 -10.30
N TYR A 151 -0.05 -7.72 -11.53
CA TYR A 151 -1.20 -8.36 -12.16
C TYR A 151 -1.63 -9.59 -11.34
N ARG A 152 -2.94 -9.70 -11.06
CA ARG A 152 -3.55 -10.73 -10.18
C ARG A 152 -3.05 -10.72 -8.73
N GLY A 153 -2.27 -9.72 -8.33
CA GLY A 153 -1.83 -9.52 -6.96
C GLY A 153 -2.85 -8.71 -6.12
N PRO A 154 -2.73 -8.76 -4.79
CA PRO A 154 -3.58 -7.96 -3.89
C PRO A 154 -3.34 -6.45 -4.06
N THR A 155 -2.19 -6.06 -4.61
CA THR A 155 -1.83 -4.64 -4.81
C THR A 155 -2.71 -3.92 -5.81
N MET A 156 -3.32 -4.64 -6.76
CA MET A 156 -4.33 -4.06 -7.67
C MET A 156 -5.55 -3.54 -6.91
N VAL A 157 -6.05 -4.32 -5.95
CA VAL A 157 -7.19 -3.92 -5.10
C VAL A 157 -6.76 -2.79 -4.15
N THR A 158 -5.58 -2.90 -3.54
CA THR A 158 -5.04 -1.85 -2.67
C THR A 158 -4.90 -0.51 -3.40
N ASN A 159 -4.49 -0.53 -4.67
CA ASN A 159 -4.40 0.68 -5.49
C ASN A 159 -5.77 1.34 -5.67
N THR A 160 -6.78 0.55 -6.01
CA THR A 160 -8.17 1.02 -6.15
C THR A 160 -8.68 1.64 -4.85
N LEU A 161 -8.46 0.97 -3.71
CA LEU A 161 -8.88 1.48 -2.40
C LEU A 161 -8.12 2.74 -2.00
N HIS A 162 -6.83 2.83 -2.33
CA HIS A 162 -6.01 4.02 -2.07
C HIS A 162 -6.55 5.22 -2.86
N ALA A 163 -6.83 5.06 -4.15
CA ALA A 163 -7.43 6.11 -4.97
C ALA A 163 -8.81 6.53 -4.46
N ALA A 164 -9.68 5.57 -4.11
CA ALA A 164 -10.99 5.86 -3.55
C ALA A 164 -10.86 6.66 -2.24
N ALA A 165 -9.93 6.30 -1.36
CA ALA A 165 -9.68 7.03 -0.11
C ALA A 165 -9.23 8.48 -0.35
N ILE A 166 -8.40 8.73 -1.36
CA ILE A 166 -8.00 10.10 -1.76
C ILE A 166 -9.24 10.87 -2.23
N LEU A 167 -10.07 10.28 -3.09
CA LEU A 167 -11.26 10.95 -3.61
C LEU A 167 -12.34 11.18 -2.56
N PHE A 168 -12.48 10.29 -1.57
CA PHE A 168 -13.36 10.54 -0.43
C PHE A 168 -12.87 11.68 0.46
N LYS A 169 -11.56 11.78 0.66
CA LYS A 169 -10.97 12.80 1.54
C LYS A 169 -10.94 14.19 0.87
N GLU A 170 -10.66 14.22 -0.42
CA GLU A 170 -10.29 15.47 -1.12
C GLU A 170 -11.19 15.78 -2.31
N GLY A 171 -11.89 14.80 -2.88
CA GLY A 171 -12.75 14.93 -4.07
C GLY A 171 -14.17 15.41 -3.78
N GLY A 172 -14.59 15.46 -2.51
CA GLY A 172 -15.95 15.82 -2.13
C GLY A 172 -16.97 14.75 -2.51
N ASP A 173 -18.22 15.16 -2.73
CA ASP A 173 -19.32 14.23 -3.00
C ASP A 173 -19.35 13.79 -4.46
N TRP A 174 -19.36 12.47 -4.67
CA TRP A 174 -19.53 11.79 -5.95
C TRP A 174 -20.43 10.55 -5.77
N ASP A 175 -21.08 10.13 -6.84
CA ASP A 175 -22.14 9.11 -6.81
C ASP A 175 -21.63 7.72 -7.24
N TRP A 176 -20.69 7.69 -8.19
CA TRP A 176 -20.16 6.44 -8.75
C TRP A 176 -18.64 6.49 -8.85
N PHE A 177 -18.01 5.35 -8.56
CA PHE A 177 -16.57 5.17 -8.71
C PHE A 177 -16.29 4.20 -9.87
N ILE A 178 -15.41 4.60 -10.78
CA ILE A 178 -15.04 3.84 -11.98
C ILE A 178 -13.51 3.75 -12.05
N ASN A 179 -12.97 2.53 -12.00
CA ASN A 179 -11.55 2.28 -12.22
C ASN A 179 -11.28 1.96 -13.69
N LEU A 180 -10.25 2.60 -14.25
CA LEU A 180 -9.79 2.46 -15.61
C LEU A 180 -8.26 2.32 -15.63
N SER A 181 -7.76 1.68 -16.67
CA SER A 181 -6.35 1.60 -17.01
C SER A 181 -5.98 2.57 -18.14
N ALA A 182 -4.69 2.76 -18.38
CA ALA A 182 -4.17 3.53 -19.50
C ALA A 182 -4.51 2.92 -20.88
N SER A 183 -4.89 1.63 -20.91
CA SER A 183 -5.31 0.93 -22.13
C SER A 183 -6.80 1.10 -22.45
N ASP A 184 -7.60 1.57 -21.49
CA ASP A 184 -9.02 1.85 -21.69
C ASP A 184 -9.23 3.18 -22.42
N TYR A 185 -10.33 3.27 -23.18
CA TYR A 185 -10.72 4.49 -23.87
C TYR A 185 -12.24 4.62 -23.99
N PRO A 186 -12.82 5.82 -23.74
CA PRO A 186 -14.25 6.00 -23.90
C PRO A 186 -14.68 5.87 -25.37
N LEU A 187 -15.76 5.12 -25.59
CA LEU A 187 -16.41 4.99 -26.90
C LEU A 187 -17.61 5.95 -27.07
N VAL A 188 -18.00 6.63 -25.99
CA VAL A 188 -19.12 7.57 -25.94
C VAL A 188 -18.69 8.84 -25.21
N THR A 189 -19.37 9.95 -25.50
CA THR A 189 -19.19 11.23 -24.81
C THR A 189 -19.75 11.19 -23.39
N GLN A 190 -19.34 12.14 -22.55
CA GLN A 190 -19.88 12.30 -21.19
C GLN A 190 -21.30 12.90 -21.19
N ASP A 191 -21.67 13.59 -22.27
CA ASP A 191 -22.98 14.22 -22.50
C ASP A 191 -23.88 13.35 -23.39
#